data_AF-A0A2E5YPG6-F1
#
_entry.id   AF-A0A2E5YPG6-F1
#
_cell.length_a   1.000
_cell.length_b   1.000
_cell.length_c   1.000
_cell.angle_alpha   90.00
_cell.angle_beta   90.00
_cell.angle_gamma   90.00
#
_symmetry.space_group_name_H-M   'P 1'
#
loop_
_entity.id
_entity.type
_entity.pdbx_description
1 polymer ?
#
loop_
_entity_poly.entity_id
_entity_poly.type
_entity_poly.pdbx_seq_one_letter_code
_entity_poly.pdbx_strand_id
1 'polypeptide(L)'
;MSSLEVAAKEPEGRSLRLWRVVLSLAEPAGALRDQPSHPGLSENLVFEFDEAYTAFVDRFSTLPSEAQMLALQALDTKVAAMVGAKDADLWTQRARREDPNWDDVRSLATRILVEFGWPTMHA
;
A
#
# COMPACT_ATOMS: atom_id res chain seq x y z
N MET A 1 -35.54 8.44 5.52
CA MET A 1 -34.33 7.75 6.00
C MET A 1 -33.17 8.28 5.18
N SER A 2 -32.50 9.31 5.68
CA SER A 2 -31.35 9.91 4.99
C SER A 2 -30.14 9.01 5.21
N SER A 3 -29.70 8.33 4.16
CA SER A 3 -28.38 7.71 4.12
C SER A 3 -27.35 8.81 4.25
N LEU A 4 -26.72 8.93 5.41
CA LEU A 4 -25.48 9.67 5.56
C LEU A 4 -24.44 8.95 4.71
N GLU A 5 -24.11 9.50 3.55
CA GLU A 5 -22.80 9.25 2.94
C GLU A 5 -21.78 9.70 3.98
N VAL A 6 -21.25 8.75 4.74
CA VAL A 6 -20.07 8.98 5.56
C VAL A 6 -18.95 9.21 4.56
N ALA A 7 -18.71 10.48 4.22
CA ALA A 7 -17.55 10.87 3.45
C ALA A 7 -16.33 10.27 4.17
N ALA A 8 -15.58 9.42 3.47
CA ALA A 8 -14.36 8.81 3.97
C ALA A 8 -13.49 9.93 4.57
N LYS A 9 -13.31 9.92 5.89
CA LYS A 9 -12.51 10.94 6.55
C LYS A 9 -11.07 10.78 6.06
N GLU A 10 -10.48 11.84 5.51
CA GLU A 10 -9.08 11.81 5.10
C GLU A 10 -8.19 11.40 6.28
N PRO A 11 -7.24 10.47 6.08
CA PRO A 11 -6.35 10.06 7.15
C PRO A 11 -5.44 11.24 7.56
N GLU A 12 -5.27 11.42 8.86
CA GLU A 12 -4.45 12.49 9.45
C GLU A 12 -3.23 11.88 10.18
N GLY A 13 -2.23 12.71 10.49
CA GLY A 13 -1.10 12.31 11.31
C GLY A 13 -0.30 11.14 10.72
N ARG A 14 -0.11 10.07 11.50
CA ARG A 14 0.65 8.89 11.07
C ARG A 14 -0.10 8.03 10.04
N SER A 15 -1.43 7.97 10.16
CA SER A 15 -2.29 7.30 9.17
C SER A 15 -2.15 7.94 7.79
N LEU A 16 -1.85 9.24 7.70
CA LEU A 16 -1.60 9.92 6.43
C LEU A 16 -0.39 9.36 5.68
N ARG A 17 0.72 9.10 6.40
CA ARG A 17 1.94 8.52 5.80
C ARG A 17 1.67 7.13 5.27
N LEU A 18 1.05 6.27 6.11
CA LEU A 18 0.68 4.90 5.73
C LEU A 18 -0.31 4.89 4.56
N TRP A 19 -1.32 5.75 4.58
CA TRP A 19 -2.27 5.87 3.47
C TRP A 19 -1.60 6.24 2.16
N ARG A 20 -0.70 7.23 2.14
CA ARG A 20 -0.01 7.66 0.90
C ARG A 20 0.82 6.56 0.28
N VAL A 21 1.57 5.81 1.08
CA VAL A 21 2.39 4.71 0.57
C VAL A 21 1.53 3.54 0.12
N VAL A 22 0.46 3.20 0.84
CA VAL A 22 -0.51 2.18 0.43
C VAL A 22 -1.20 2.59 -0.88
N LEU A 23 -1.58 3.86 -1.04
CA LEU A 23 -2.15 4.37 -2.28
C LEU A 23 -1.19 4.20 -3.47
N SER A 24 0.10 4.47 -3.25
CA SER A 24 1.15 4.31 -4.28
C SER A 24 1.40 2.83 -4.62
N LEU A 25 1.28 1.92 -3.64
CA LEU A 25 1.36 0.48 -3.86
C LEU A 25 0.12 -0.07 -4.59
N ALA A 26 -1.03 0.56 -4.39
CA ALA A 26 -2.29 0.22 -5.06
C ALA A 26 -2.42 0.79 -6.48
N GLU A 27 -1.47 1.62 -6.95
CA GLU A 27 -1.52 2.22 -8.29
C GLU A 27 -1.70 1.14 -9.38
N PRO A 28 -2.70 1.30 -10.26
CA PRO A 28 -2.94 0.31 -11.31
C PRO A 28 -1.76 0.26 -12.28
N ALA A 29 -1.44 -0.94 -12.79
CA ALA A 29 -0.32 -1.13 -13.72
C ALA A 29 -0.36 -0.18 -14.94
N GLY A 30 -1.56 0.16 -15.41
CA GLY A 30 -1.77 1.11 -16.50
C GLY A 30 -1.28 2.53 -16.19
N ALA A 31 -1.43 3.02 -14.95
CA ALA A 31 -0.97 4.35 -14.54
C ALA A 31 0.57 4.47 -14.51
N LEU A 32 1.27 3.35 -14.41
CA LEU A 32 2.74 3.28 -14.39
C LEU A 32 3.35 3.29 -15.80
N ARG A 33 2.54 3.17 -16.86
CA ARG A 33 3.03 3.06 -18.24
C ARG A 33 3.72 4.34 -18.71
N ASP A 34 3.17 5.48 -18.32
CA ASP A 34 3.62 6.80 -18.75
C ASP A 34 4.53 7.49 -17.71
N GLN A 35 4.81 6.81 -16.59
CA GLN A 35 5.70 7.34 -15.55
C GLN A 35 7.18 7.12 -15.95
N PRO A 36 8.06 8.10 -15.69
CA PRO A 36 9.49 7.92 -15.94
C PRO A 36 10.06 6.79 -15.07
N SER A 37 10.95 5.98 -15.65
CA SER A 37 11.74 5.00 -14.89
C SER A 37 12.64 5.70 -13.90
N HIS A 38 12.43 5.44 -12.61
CA HIS A 38 13.31 5.88 -11.54
C HIS A 38 13.96 4.64 -10.89
N PRO A 39 15.27 4.45 -11.02
CA PRO A 39 15.98 3.36 -10.35
C PRO A 39 15.71 3.36 -8.85
N GLY A 40 15.48 2.17 -8.27
CA GLY A 40 15.23 2.02 -6.83
C GLY A 40 13.88 2.51 -6.34
N LEU A 41 13.00 3.08 -7.18
CA LEU A 41 11.69 3.58 -6.74
C LEU A 41 10.83 2.48 -6.09
N SER A 42 10.81 1.29 -6.69
CA SER A 42 10.04 0.16 -6.18
C SER A 42 10.55 -0.32 -4.82
N GLU A 43 11.88 -0.39 -4.64
CA GLU A 43 12.52 -0.74 -3.35
C GLU A 43 12.23 0.33 -2.30
N ASN A 44 12.42 1.60 -2.66
CA ASN A 44 12.14 2.74 -1.77
C ASN A 44 10.68 2.77 -1.34
N LEU A 45 9.75 2.40 -2.22
CA LEU A 45 8.33 2.37 -1.91
C LEU A 45 7.98 1.28 -0.89
N VAL A 46 8.58 0.11 -1.05
CA VAL A 46 8.47 -1.00 -0.09
C VAL A 46 9.10 -0.64 1.26
N PHE A 47 10.27 -0.01 1.25
CA PHE A 47 10.94 0.47 2.46
C PHE A 47 10.11 1.54 3.18
N GLU A 48 9.53 2.48 2.43
CA GLU A 48 8.64 3.50 2.98
C GLU A 48 7.38 2.88 3.61
N PHE A 49 6.88 1.77 3.07
CA PHE A 49 5.75 1.05 3.65
C PHE A 49 6.11 0.44 5.00
N ASP A 50 7.26 -0.25 5.10
CA ASP A 50 7.74 -0.85 6.35
C ASP A 50 7.91 0.20 7.46
N GLU A 51 8.55 1.33 7.12
CA GLU A 51 8.74 2.46 8.04
C GLU A 51 7.40 3.09 8.46
N ALA A 52 6.47 3.28 7.53
CA ALA A 52 5.16 3.85 7.82
C ALA A 52 4.29 2.89 8.65
N TYR A 53 4.35 1.60 8.37
CA TYR A 53 3.63 0.56 9.11
C TYR A 53 4.16 0.42 10.53
N THR A 54 5.48 0.37 10.71
CA THR A 54 6.13 0.36 12.04
C THR A 54 5.73 1.59 12.84
N ALA A 55 5.82 2.79 12.25
CA ALA A 55 5.42 4.03 12.92
C ALA A 55 3.91 4.07 13.26
N PHE A 56 3.07 3.44 12.45
CA PHE A 56 1.64 3.30 12.70
C PHE A 56 1.36 2.35 13.86
N VAL A 57 2.07 1.21 13.94
CA VAL A 57 1.88 0.17 14.96
C VAL A 57 2.47 0.55 16.33
N ASP A 58 3.66 1.15 16.36
CA ASP A 58 4.41 1.38 17.61
C ASP A 58 3.72 2.31 18.62
N ARG A 59 2.71 3.09 18.20
CA ARG A 59 2.06 4.08 19.05
C ARG A 59 0.58 4.24 18.74
N PHE A 60 -0.17 3.15 18.83
CA PHE A 60 -1.62 3.19 18.77
C PHE A 60 -2.21 4.02 19.92
N SER A 61 -2.84 5.15 19.58
CA SER A 61 -3.86 5.77 20.46
C SER A 61 -5.19 5.01 20.38
N THR A 62 -5.41 4.26 19.29
CA THR A 62 -6.57 3.41 19.05
C THR A 62 -6.12 2.23 18.19
N LEU A 63 -6.38 1.01 18.64
CA LEU A 63 -5.97 -0.20 17.93
C LEU A 63 -6.80 -0.37 16.64
N PRO A 64 -6.22 -0.88 15.54
CA PRO A 64 -6.97 -1.24 14.35
C PRO A 64 -7.94 -2.38 14.68
N SER A 65 -9.00 -2.49 13.89
CA SER A 65 -9.82 -3.71 13.92
C SER A 65 -9.01 -4.92 13.46
N GLU A 66 -9.50 -6.13 13.78
CA GLU A 66 -8.88 -7.38 13.32
C GLU A 66 -8.76 -7.43 11.80
N ALA A 67 -9.80 -7.01 11.06
CA ALA A 67 -9.78 -6.98 9.60
C ALA A 67 -8.71 -6.03 9.04
N GLN A 68 -8.56 -4.84 9.65
CA GLN A 68 -7.53 -3.87 9.30
C GLN A 68 -6.12 -4.41 9.59
N MET A 69 -5.93 -5.07 10.73
CA MET A 69 -4.65 -5.68 11.10
C MET A 69 -4.29 -6.80 10.13
N LEU A 70 -5.24 -7.68 9.81
CA LEU A 70 -5.03 -8.78 8.86
C LEU A 70 -4.68 -8.26 7.45
N ALA A 71 -5.31 -7.18 7.00
CA ALA A 71 -4.99 -6.56 5.72
C ALA A 71 -3.57 -5.99 5.68
N LEU A 72 -3.13 -5.31 6.74
CA LEU A 72 -1.76 -4.81 6.87
C LEU A 72 -0.73 -5.94 6.89
N GLN A 73 -0.97 -6.97 7.71
CA GLN A 73 -0.08 -8.13 7.83
C GLN A 73 0.05 -8.91 6.51
N ALA A 74 -1.02 -9.01 5.72
CA ALA A 74 -0.97 -9.70 4.44
C ALA A 74 -0.06 -8.97 3.43
N LEU A 75 -0.17 -7.64 3.36
CA LEU A 75 0.72 -6.84 2.51
C LEU A 75 2.17 -6.91 3.00
N ASP A 76 2.38 -6.75 4.31
CA ASP A 76 3.70 -6.86 4.94
C ASP A 76 4.37 -8.20 4.64
N THR A 77 3.65 -9.30 4.82
CA THR A 77 4.14 -10.65 4.51
C THR A 77 4.52 -10.79 3.03
N LYS A 78 3.71 -10.26 2.12
CA LYS A 78 3.99 -10.33 0.68
C LYS A 78 5.27 -9.57 0.34
N VAL A 79 5.40 -8.36 0.85
CA VAL A 79 6.54 -7.48 0.58
C VAL A 79 7.81 -8.04 1.21
N ALA A 80 7.76 -8.54 2.44
CA ALA A 80 8.88 -9.21 3.10
C ALA A 80 9.34 -10.46 2.32
N ALA A 81 8.41 -11.22 1.73
CA ALA A 81 8.75 -12.36 0.88
C ALA A 81 9.47 -11.93 -0.40
N MET A 82 9.05 -10.82 -1.04
CA MET A 82 9.74 -10.26 -2.21
C MET A 82 11.17 -9.81 -1.88
N VAL A 83 11.36 -9.13 -0.74
CA VAL A 83 12.69 -8.74 -0.24
C VAL A 83 13.55 -9.98 0.04
N GLY A 84 12.97 -10.99 0.70
CA GLY A 84 13.63 -12.24 1.04
C GLY A 84 14.05 -13.09 -0.16
N ALA A 85 13.35 -12.96 -1.30
CA ALA A 85 13.70 -13.65 -2.55
C ALA A 85 15.05 -13.18 -3.12
N LYS A 86 15.52 -11.97 -2.75
CA LYS A 86 16.77 -11.36 -3.23
C LYS A 86 16.89 -11.34 -4.76
N ASP A 87 15.74 -11.24 -5.43
CA ASP A 87 15.65 -11.18 -6.89
C ASP A 87 15.61 -9.71 -7.33
N ALA A 88 16.67 -9.27 -8.02
CA ALA A 88 16.80 -7.91 -8.51
C ALA A 88 15.75 -7.56 -9.59
N ASP A 89 15.26 -8.55 -10.34
CA ASP A 89 14.34 -8.32 -11.46
C ASP A 89 12.97 -7.84 -10.97
N LEU A 90 12.57 -8.24 -9.76
CA LEU A 90 11.33 -7.80 -9.10
C LEU A 90 11.28 -6.29 -8.87
N TRP A 91 12.42 -5.62 -8.76
CA TRP A 91 12.49 -4.21 -8.39
C TRP A 91 12.52 -3.25 -9.57
N THR A 92 12.51 -3.80 -10.78
CA THR A 92 12.48 -3.00 -12.00
C THR A 92 11.11 -2.35 -12.22
N GLN A 93 11.08 -1.22 -12.93
CA GLN A 93 9.80 -0.59 -13.32
C GLN A 93 8.96 -1.53 -14.20
N ARG A 94 9.61 -2.37 -15.01
CA ARG A 94 8.95 -3.39 -15.81
C ARG A 94 8.21 -4.40 -14.93
N ALA A 95 8.90 -4.98 -13.94
CA ALA A 95 8.27 -5.90 -12.99
C ALA A 95 7.13 -5.23 -12.22
N ARG A 96 7.29 -3.97 -11.79
CA ARG A 96 6.20 -3.22 -11.15
C ARG A 96 4.94 -3.14 -12.02
N ARG A 97 5.07 -3.16 -13.35
CA ARG A 97 3.93 -3.15 -14.29
C ARG A 97 3.39 -4.54 -14.60
N GLU A 98 4.25 -5.52 -14.78
CA GLU A 98 3.91 -6.78 -15.47
C GLU A 98 3.99 -8.01 -14.57
N ASP A 99 4.73 -7.93 -13.46
CA ASP A 99 5.01 -9.11 -12.64
C ASP A 99 3.83 -9.43 -11.70
N PRO A 100 3.40 -10.70 -11.62
CA PRO A 100 2.31 -11.12 -10.73
C PRO A 100 2.54 -10.78 -9.25
N ASN A 101 3.80 -10.70 -8.79
CA ASN A 101 4.07 -10.28 -7.41
C ASN A 101 3.59 -8.86 -7.14
N TRP A 102 3.68 -7.97 -8.13
CA TRP A 102 3.18 -6.61 -8.01
C TRP A 102 1.66 -6.52 -8.18
N ASP A 103 1.02 -7.47 -8.88
CA ASP A 103 -0.43 -7.60 -8.88
C ASP A 103 -0.98 -8.01 -7.51
N ASP A 104 -0.30 -8.93 -6.83
CA ASP A 104 -0.63 -9.30 -5.45
C ASP A 104 -0.48 -8.09 -4.51
N VAL A 105 0.64 -7.36 -4.61
CA VAL A 105 0.89 -6.14 -3.83
C VAL A 105 -0.23 -5.11 -4.05
N ARG A 106 -0.59 -4.83 -5.31
CA ARG A 106 -1.70 -3.92 -5.65
C ARG A 106 -3.00 -4.36 -5.01
N SER A 107 -3.33 -5.65 -5.11
CA SER A 107 -4.58 -6.21 -4.60
C SER A 107 -4.66 -6.11 -3.08
N LEU A 108 -3.55 -6.42 -2.38
CA LEU A 108 -3.45 -6.32 -0.92
C LEU A 108 -3.48 -4.87 -0.44
N ALA A 109 -2.79 -3.96 -1.14
CA ALA A 109 -2.82 -2.53 -0.85
C ALA A 109 -4.24 -1.95 -1.04
N THR A 110 -4.93 -2.34 -2.12
CA THR A 110 -6.33 -1.96 -2.37
C THR A 110 -7.24 -2.45 -1.24
N ARG A 111 -7.02 -3.66 -0.73
CA ARG A 111 -7.78 -4.19 0.40
C ARG A 111 -7.58 -3.34 1.67
N ILE A 112 -6.36 -2.90 1.96
CA ILE A 112 -6.11 -1.98 3.09
C ILE A 112 -6.95 -0.72 2.93
N LEU A 113 -6.96 -0.09 1.74
CA LEU A 113 -7.77 1.11 1.51
C LEU A 113 -9.26 0.88 1.81
N VAL A 114 -9.79 -0.29 1.41
CA VAL A 114 -11.18 -0.68 1.67
C VAL A 114 -11.46 -0.91 3.16
N GLU A 115 -10.65 -1.71 3.85
CA GLU A 115 -10.84 -2.05 5.27
C GLU A 115 -10.67 -0.84 6.21
N PHE A 116 -9.87 0.13 5.79
CA PHE A 116 -9.72 1.41 6.49
C PHE A 116 -10.77 2.45 6.10
N GLY A 117 -11.56 2.20 5.05
CA GLY A 117 -12.46 3.18 4.48
C GLY A 117 -11.74 4.44 4.01
N TRP A 118 -10.49 4.30 3.58
CA TRP A 118 -9.67 5.42 3.12
C TRP A 118 -10.02 5.81 1.68
N PRO A 119 -9.86 7.09 1.32
CA PRO A 119 -10.04 7.52 -0.06
C PRO A 119 -9.11 6.74 -0.99
N THR A 120 -9.69 6.21 -2.07
CA THR A 120 -8.93 5.72 -3.22
C THR A 120 -8.88 6.85 -4.25
N MET A 121 -7.76 7.01 -4.95
CA MET A 121 -7.76 7.88 -6.13
C MET A 121 -8.58 7.18 -7.21
N HIS A 122 -9.86 7.54 -7.30
CA HIS A 122 -10.66 7.28 -8.49
C HIS A 122 -10.01 8.03 -9.65
N ALA A 123 -9.46 7.26 -10.60
CA ALA A 123 -9.40 7.70 -11.99
C ALA A 123 -10.78 7.56 -12.62
#